data_AF-X1C7H2-F1
#
_entry.id   AF-X1C7H2-F1
#
_cell.length_a   1.000
_cell.length_b   1.000
_cell.length_c   1.000
_cell.angle_alpha   90.00
_cell.angle_beta   90.00
_cell.angle_gamma   90.00
#
_symmetry.space_group_name_H-M   'P 1'
#
loop_
_entity.id
_entity.type
_entity.pdbx_description
1 polymer ?
#
loop_
_entity_poly.entity_id
_entity_poly.type
_entity_poly.pdbx_seq_one_letter_code
_entity_poly.pdbx_strand_id
1 'polypeptide(L)'
;DNDIDVIGASANYDDISWWENDGSENFTEHVIDSNLDGAIAVYAIDIDNDTDIDVLSAARDADDISWWENDLVGIEEEDQKSLYKDDYISTIIYGPLVLPEVGNYKIFDITGREVDAAHLALGIYFIELDGRITNKVVKVR
;
A
#
# COMPACT_ATOMS: atom_id res chain seq x y z
N ASP A 1 6.10 1.12 5.54
CA ASP A 1 4.95 1.95 6.04
C ASP A 1 5.35 3.43 6.24
N ASN A 2 5.80 4.06 5.15
CA ASN A 2 6.50 5.36 5.15
C ASN A 2 7.94 5.33 5.69
N ASP A 3 8.42 4.18 6.16
CA ASP A 3 9.83 3.88 6.28
C ASP A 3 10.41 3.23 5.01
N ILE A 4 11.72 2.98 5.03
CA ILE A 4 12.44 2.34 3.94
C ILE A 4 12.71 0.90 4.34
N ASP A 5 12.11 -0.02 3.59
CA ASP A 5 12.35 -1.46 3.62
C ASP A 5 13.54 -1.85 2.72
N VAL A 6 13.97 -3.11 2.82
CA VAL A 6 15.08 -3.64 2.01
C VAL A 6 14.62 -4.87 1.24
N ILE A 7 15.04 -4.98 -0.03
CA ILE A 7 14.87 -6.19 -0.85
C ILE A 7 16.23 -6.79 -1.20
N GLY A 8 16.28 -8.10 -1.36
CA GLY A 8 17.52 -8.82 -1.65
C GLY A 8 17.30 -10.10 -2.45
N ALA A 9 18.35 -10.48 -3.18
CA ALA A 9 18.44 -11.73 -3.93
C ALA A 9 19.63 -12.53 -3.43
N SER A 10 19.46 -13.85 -3.27
CA SER A 10 20.54 -14.74 -2.86
C SER A 10 20.73 -15.88 -3.86
N ALA A 11 21.85 -15.86 -4.58
CA ALA A 11 22.22 -16.95 -5.47
C ALA A 11 22.62 -18.24 -4.74
N ASN A 12 22.87 -18.22 -3.42
CA ASN A 12 23.26 -19.40 -2.66
C ASN A 12 22.08 -20.04 -1.90
N TYR A 13 21.04 -19.25 -1.62
CA TYR A 13 19.82 -19.71 -0.95
C TYR A 13 18.65 -19.85 -1.92
N ASP A 14 18.84 -19.47 -3.19
CA ASP A 14 17.85 -19.51 -4.26
C ASP A 14 16.57 -18.74 -3.89
N ASP A 15 16.75 -17.60 -3.23
CA ASP A 15 15.64 -16.81 -2.70
C ASP A 15 15.68 -15.33 -3.10
N ILE A 16 14.48 -14.77 -3.09
CA ILE A 16 14.21 -13.35 -3.06
C ILE A 16 13.47 -13.09 -1.75
N SER A 17 14.01 -12.18 -0.93
CA SER A 17 13.43 -11.81 0.36
C SER A 17 13.36 -10.30 0.48
N TRP A 18 12.40 -9.84 1.28
CA TRP A 18 12.33 -8.46 1.74
C TRP A 18 12.37 -8.41 3.27
N TRP A 19 12.90 -7.32 3.80
CA TRP A 19 13.02 -7.08 5.22
C TRP A 19 12.22 -5.82 5.57
N GLU A 20 11.13 -6.04 6.30
CA GLU A 20 10.25 -4.99 6.82
C GLU A 20 10.95 -4.26 7.96
N ASN A 21 11.12 -2.95 7.80
CA ASN A 21 11.54 -2.07 8.86
C ASN A 21 10.31 -1.73 9.74
N ASP A 22 10.51 -1.59 11.04
CA ASP A 22 9.45 -1.17 11.98
C ASP A 22 9.49 0.34 12.27
N GLY A 23 10.12 1.12 11.38
CA GLY A 23 10.50 2.51 11.58
C GLY A 23 11.61 2.77 12.61
N SER A 24 12.13 1.74 13.29
CA SER A 24 13.20 1.84 14.29
C SER A 24 14.45 1.02 13.93
N GLU A 25 14.59 0.65 12.66
CA GLU A 25 15.69 -0.17 12.12
C GLU A 25 15.70 -1.60 12.70
N ASN A 26 14.57 -2.09 13.25
CA ASN A 26 14.40 -3.52 13.48
C ASN A 26 13.76 -4.15 12.25
N PHE A 27 14.44 -5.17 11.71
CA PHE A 27 14.06 -5.80 10.45
C PHE A 27 13.41 -7.16 10.67
N THR A 28 12.25 -7.38 10.05
CA THR A 28 11.58 -8.70 9.97
C THR A 28 11.69 -9.22 8.55
N GLU A 29 12.27 -10.41 8.38
CA GLU A 29 12.42 -11.04 7.07
C GLU A 29 11.13 -11.70 6.59
N HIS A 30 10.83 -11.50 5.31
CA HIS A 30 9.72 -12.10 4.58
C HIS A 30 10.25 -12.65 3.25
N VAL A 31 9.99 -13.93 2.99
CA VAL A 31 10.43 -14.60 1.77
C VAL A 31 9.37 -14.41 0.68
N ILE A 32 9.77 -13.89 -0.48
CA ILE A 32 8.91 -13.72 -1.66
C ILE A 32 8.90 -15.00 -2.49
N ASP A 33 10.10 -15.51 -2.81
CA ASP A 33 10.31 -16.81 -3.44
C ASP A 33 11.53 -17.48 -2.82
N SER A 34 11.47 -18.81 -2.68
CA SER A 34 12.52 -19.65 -2.09
C SER A 34 13.05 -20.71 -3.07
N ASN A 35 12.67 -20.64 -4.34
CA ASN A 35 13.06 -21.62 -5.37
C ASN A 35 13.53 -20.96 -6.67
N LEU A 36 14.12 -19.77 -6.57
CA LEU A 36 14.65 -19.03 -7.70
C LEU A 36 16.16 -19.28 -7.86
N ASP A 37 16.50 -20.40 -8.51
CA ASP A 37 17.87 -20.91 -8.64
C ASP A 37 18.83 -19.87 -9.24
N GLY A 38 19.86 -19.52 -8.47
CA GLY A 38 20.86 -18.55 -8.89
C GLY A 38 20.33 -17.12 -9.02
N ALA A 39 19.38 -16.71 -8.17
CA ALA A 39 18.89 -15.33 -8.05
C ALA A 39 20.06 -14.33 -7.94
N ILE A 40 20.16 -13.39 -8.90
CA ILE A 40 21.34 -12.52 -9.02
C ILE A 40 21.03 -11.02 -9.00
N ALA A 41 19.79 -10.65 -9.28
CA ALA A 41 19.34 -9.27 -9.25
C ALA A 41 17.88 -9.20 -8.81
N VAL A 42 17.56 -8.13 -8.09
CA VAL A 42 16.20 -7.78 -7.70
C VAL A 42 16.06 -6.26 -7.82
N TYR A 43 14.88 -5.80 -8.23
CA TYR A 43 14.56 -4.38 -8.41
C TYR A 43 13.12 -4.13 -7.96
N ALA A 44 12.94 -3.03 -7.23
CA ALA A 44 11.65 -2.56 -6.76
C ALA A 44 11.17 -1.42 -7.66
N ILE A 45 10.02 -1.58 -8.30
CA ILE A 45 9.42 -0.59 -9.20
C ILE A 45 7.93 -0.87 -9.36
N ASP A 46 7.12 0.18 -9.43
CA ASP A 46 5.73 0.12 -9.91
C ASP A 46 5.73 -0.24 -11.40
N ILE A 47 5.49 -1.51 -11.74
CA ILE A 47 5.62 -2.04 -13.11
C ILE A 47 4.33 -1.84 -13.91
N ASP A 48 3.19 -1.88 -13.24
CA ASP A 48 1.87 -1.89 -13.87
C ASP A 48 1.17 -0.51 -13.80
N ASN A 49 1.74 0.44 -13.04
CA ASN A 49 1.29 1.81 -12.79
C ASN A 49 0.06 1.92 -11.88
N ASP A 50 -0.07 1.02 -10.91
CA ASP A 50 -1.14 1.05 -9.91
C ASP A 50 -0.77 1.83 -8.62
N THR A 51 0.46 2.37 -8.56
CA THR A 51 1.08 3.16 -7.47
C THR A 51 1.66 2.37 -6.32
N ASP A 52 1.56 1.06 -6.34
CA ASP A 52 2.23 0.21 -5.40
C ASP A 52 3.58 -0.30 -5.97
N ILE A 53 4.47 -0.79 -5.10
CA ILE A 53 5.84 -1.13 -5.52
C ILE A 53 5.97 -2.64 -5.66
N ASP A 54 6.13 -3.08 -6.89
CA ASP A 54 6.37 -4.49 -7.22
C ASP A 54 7.81 -4.94 -7.03
N VAL A 55 8.00 -6.26 -7.16
CA VAL A 55 9.32 -6.89 -7.19
C VAL A 55 9.58 -7.56 -8.53
N LEU A 56 10.65 -7.14 -9.21
CA LEU A 56 11.19 -7.76 -10.43
C LEU A 56 12.55 -8.39 -10.13
N SER A 57 12.79 -9.61 -10.61
CA SER A 57 14.06 -10.31 -10.40
C SER A 57 14.63 -10.93 -11.66
N ALA A 58 15.92 -11.25 -11.59
CA ALA A 58 16.60 -12.08 -12.58
C ALA A 58 17.35 -13.22 -11.90
N ALA A 59 17.24 -14.41 -12.49
CA ALA A 59 17.85 -15.64 -12.00
C ALA A 59 18.75 -16.22 -13.08
N ARG A 60 20.03 -16.37 -12.77
CA ARG A 60 21.01 -16.84 -13.76
C ARG A 60 20.84 -18.32 -14.05
N ASP A 61 20.67 -19.14 -13.01
CA ASP A 61 20.74 -20.59 -13.16
C ASP A 61 19.36 -21.18 -13.52
N ALA A 62 18.28 -20.52 -13.12
CA ALA A 62 16.92 -20.79 -13.60
C ALA A 62 16.64 -20.30 -15.04
N ASP A 63 17.55 -19.53 -15.65
CA ASP A 63 17.36 -18.87 -16.95
C ASP A 63 16.04 -18.06 -17.04
N ASP A 64 15.69 -17.34 -15.97
CA ASP A 64 14.36 -16.72 -15.83
C ASP A 64 14.39 -15.26 -15.36
N ILE A 65 13.32 -14.54 -15.72
CA ILE A 65 12.95 -13.21 -15.21
C ILE A 65 11.55 -13.33 -14.59
N SER A 66 11.44 -13.03 -13.30
CA SER A 66 10.20 -13.23 -12.54
C SER A 66 9.73 -11.91 -11.94
N TRP A 67 8.41 -11.70 -11.91
CA TRP A 67 7.75 -10.54 -11.33
C TRP A 67 6.70 -11.02 -10.31
N TRP A 68 6.66 -10.34 -9.16
CA TRP A 68 5.61 -10.49 -8.16
C TRP A 68 4.92 -9.14 -8.01
N GLU A 69 3.63 -9.16 -8.32
CA GLU A 69 2.72 -8.05 -8.08
C GLU A 69 2.59 -7.85 -6.58
N ASN A 70 2.87 -6.65 -6.13
CA ASN A 70 2.31 -6.20 -4.89
C ASN A 70 0.89 -5.73 -5.26
N ASP A 71 -0.13 -6.30 -4.61
CA ASP A 71 -1.53 -5.96 -4.91
C ASP A 71 -2.13 -5.46 -3.62
N LEU A 72 -1.54 -4.37 -3.10
CA LEU A 72 -2.12 -3.65 -1.97
C LEU A 72 -3.28 -2.82 -2.50
N VAL A 73 -4.40 -3.50 -2.75
CA VAL A 73 -5.66 -2.84 -3.03
C VAL A 73 -6.09 -2.08 -1.79
N GLY A 74 -5.69 -0.81 -1.76
CA GLY A 74 -5.97 0.06 -0.66
C GLY A 74 -7.48 0.23 -0.43
N ILE A 75 -8.28 0.28 -1.52
CA ILE A 75 -9.75 0.33 -1.52
C ILE A 75 -10.29 -0.14 -2.89
N GLU A 76 -11.08 -1.23 -2.94
CA GLU A 76 -11.91 -1.54 -4.12
C GLU A 76 -13.13 -0.61 -4.18
N GLU A 77 -13.39 0.05 -5.32
CA GLU A 77 -14.72 0.64 -5.56
C GLU A 77 -15.73 -0.52 -5.64
N GLU A 78 -16.67 -0.58 -4.69
CA GLU A 78 -17.80 -1.52 -4.75
C GLU A 78 -18.52 -1.36 -6.11
N ASP A 79 -18.91 -2.48 -6.73
CA ASP A 79 -19.61 -2.52 -8.03
C ASP A 79 -20.55 -1.33 -8.21
N GLN A 80 -20.35 -0.55 -9.29
CA GLN A 80 -21.07 0.69 -9.60
C GLN A 80 -22.58 0.60 -9.33
N LYS A 81 -22.97 0.92 -8.10
CA LYS A 81 -24.36 1.14 -7.74
C LYS A 81 -24.70 2.54 -8.21
N SER A 82 -25.80 2.69 -8.93
CA SER A 82 -26.31 4.03 -9.24
C SER A 82 -26.67 4.73 -7.93
N LEU A 83 -25.79 5.61 -7.44
CA LEU A 83 -25.99 6.34 -6.21
C LEU A 83 -26.90 7.53 -6.48
N TYR A 84 -27.99 7.64 -5.71
CA TYR A 84 -28.84 8.82 -5.73
C TYR A 84 -28.16 9.93 -4.93
N LYS A 85 -28.21 11.15 -5.45
CA LYS A 85 -27.51 12.35 -4.95
C LYS A 85 -27.75 12.66 -3.46
N ASP A 86 -28.81 12.11 -2.87
CA ASP A 86 -29.25 12.42 -1.51
C ASP A 86 -28.63 11.51 -0.44
N ASP A 87 -27.95 10.43 -0.81
CA ASP A 87 -27.41 9.42 0.14
C ASP A 87 -25.94 9.66 0.54
N TYR A 88 -25.19 10.46 -0.22
CA TYR A 88 -23.75 10.65 0.00
C TYR A 88 -23.36 12.12 -0.18
N ILE A 89 -22.85 12.73 0.88
CA ILE A 89 -22.18 14.03 0.81
C ILE A 89 -20.69 13.79 0.57
N SER A 90 -20.20 14.13 -0.62
CA SER A 90 -18.77 14.29 -0.85
C SER A 90 -18.30 15.50 -0.05
N THR A 91 -17.53 15.27 1.02
CA THR A 91 -17.09 16.33 1.91
C THR A 91 -15.72 16.86 1.45
N ILE A 92 -15.73 17.96 0.70
CA ILE A 92 -14.53 18.79 0.54
C ILE A 92 -14.39 19.61 1.82
N ILE A 93 -13.34 19.37 2.61
CA ILE A 93 -13.10 20.12 3.85
C ILE A 93 -12.05 21.19 3.59
N TYR A 94 -12.41 22.44 3.83
CA TYR A 94 -11.48 23.56 3.94
C TYR A 94 -11.30 23.86 5.44
N GLY A 95 -10.31 23.24 6.08
CA GLY A 95 -10.09 23.36 7.53
C GLY A 95 -9.68 22.05 8.23
N PRO A 96 -9.65 22.03 9.57
CA PRO A 96 -9.28 20.84 10.34
C PRO A 96 -10.27 19.69 10.08
N LEU A 97 -9.75 18.50 9.81
CA LEU A 97 -10.53 17.29 9.65
C LEU A 97 -11.22 16.94 10.97
N VAL A 98 -12.55 16.81 10.95
CA VAL A 98 -13.34 16.38 12.11
C VAL A 98 -13.57 14.88 11.98
N LEU A 99 -13.06 14.11 12.94
CA LEU A 99 -13.17 12.65 12.98
C LEU A 99 -14.40 12.22 13.79
N PRO A 100 -14.93 11.01 13.55
CA PRO A 100 -16.01 10.45 14.36
C PRO A 100 -15.63 10.41 15.85
N GLU A 101 -16.50 10.93 16.72
CA GLU A 101 -16.27 10.92 18.18
C GLU A 101 -16.53 9.54 18.81
N VAL A 102 -17.19 8.64 18.08
CA VAL A 102 -17.62 7.32 18.54
C VAL A 102 -17.38 6.29 17.44
N GLY A 103 -16.96 5.09 17.83
CA GLY A 103 -16.63 3.99 16.92
C GLY A 103 -15.13 3.90 16.64
N ASN A 104 -14.69 2.76 16.10
CA ASN A 104 -13.30 2.62 15.67
C ASN A 104 -13.20 3.13 14.24
N TYR A 105 -12.39 4.16 14.04
CA TYR A 105 -12.15 4.69 12.70
C TYR A 105 -10.70 4.45 12.27
N LYS A 106 -10.53 4.31 10.96
CA LYS A 106 -9.25 4.31 10.27
C LYS A 106 -9.30 5.33 9.14
N ILE A 107 -8.15 5.88 8.79
CA ILE A 107 -8.06 6.81 7.66
C ILE A 107 -7.09 6.21 6.66
N PHE A 108 -7.51 6.19 5.41
CA PHE A 108 -6.75 5.68 4.30
C PHE A 108 -6.47 6.83 3.34
N ASP A 109 -5.26 6.92 2.79
CA ASP A 109 -5.00 7.80 1.65
C ASP A 109 -5.57 7.20 0.35
N ILE A 110 -5.31 7.85 -0.79
CA ILE A 110 -5.84 7.38 -2.07
C ILE A 110 -5.21 6.07 -2.54
N THR A 111 -4.02 5.71 -2.02
CA THR A 111 -3.38 4.41 -2.28
C THR A 111 -3.84 3.37 -1.24
N GLY A 112 -4.80 3.76 -0.39
CA GLY A 112 -5.36 3.02 0.73
C GLY A 112 -4.36 2.52 1.78
N ARG A 113 -3.27 3.25 1.97
CA ARG A 113 -2.43 3.09 3.16
C ARG A 113 -3.11 3.72 4.36
N GLU A 114 -3.10 3.04 5.51
CA GLU A 114 -3.56 3.64 6.76
C GLU A 114 -2.65 4.84 7.13
N VAL A 115 -3.25 5.99 7.45
CA VAL A 115 -2.55 7.25 7.73
C VAL A 115 -3.04 7.88 9.02
N ASP A 116 -2.12 8.49 9.76
CA ASP A 116 -2.43 9.24 10.97
C ASP A 116 -3.11 10.58 10.63
N ALA A 117 -4.28 10.81 11.23
CA ALA A 117 -5.07 12.02 11.10
C ALA A 117 -4.30 13.30 11.47
N ALA A 118 -3.33 13.21 12.39
CA ALA A 118 -2.54 14.36 12.83
C ALA A 118 -1.55 14.86 11.77
N HIS A 119 -1.19 14.03 10.80
CA HIS A 119 -0.08 14.28 9.87
C HIS A 119 -0.47 14.20 8.39
N LEU A 120 -1.76 14.41 8.07
CA LEU A 120 -2.23 14.34 6.68
C LEU A 120 -1.60 15.42 5.80
N ALA A 121 -1.01 15.01 4.67
CA ALA A 121 -0.62 15.91 3.60
C ALA A 121 -1.85 16.46 2.83
N LEU A 122 -1.64 17.26 1.80
CA LEU A 122 -2.71 17.58 0.85
C LEU A 122 -3.02 16.33 0.03
N GLY A 123 -4.30 15.98 -0.13
CA GLY A 123 -4.66 14.74 -0.78
C GLY A 123 -6.13 14.35 -0.65
N ILE A 124 -6.43 13.16 -1.14
CA ILE A 124 -7.73 12.50 -1.00
C ILE A 124 -7.57 11.40 0.05
N TYR A 125 -8.53 11.32 0.95
CA TYR A 125 -8.56 10.38 2.05
C TYR A 125 -9.92 9.73 2.16
N PHE A 126 -9.95 8.53 2.71
CA PHE A 126 -11.15 7.77 3.00
C PHE A 126 -11.19 7.46 4.49
N ILE A 127 -12.34 7.68 5.12
CA ILE A 127 -12.52 7.33 6.54
C ILE A 127 -13.35 6.06 6.58
N GLU A 128 -12.77 5.03 7.16
CA GLU A 128 -13.48 3.83 7.55
C GLU A 128 -14.00 4.00 8.97
N LEU A 129 -15.27 3.67 9.20
CA LEU A 129 -15.85 3.56 10.54
C LEU A 129 -16.45 2.15 10.68
N ASP A 130 -15.99 1.41 11.69
CA ASP A 130 -16.46 0.06 11.99
C ASP A 130 -16.47 -0.89 10.76
N GLY A 131 -15.42 -0.82 9.93
CA GLY A 131 -15.24 -1.68 8.76
C GLY A 131 -16.01 -1.23 7.51
N ARG A 132 -16.50 0.01 7.45
CA ARG A 132 -17.14 0.59 6.26
C ARG A 132 -16.58 1.96 5.95
N ILE A 133 -16.21 2.20 4.69
CA ILE A 133 -15.86 3.54 4.22
C ILE A 133 -17.11 4.43 4.29
N THR A 134 -17.11 5.43 5.18
CA THR A 134 -18.24 6.34 5.39
C THR A 134 -18.03 7.69 4.74
N ASN A 135 -16.78 8.12 4.55
CA ASN A 135 -16.47 9.46 4.05
C ASN A 135 -15.31 9.44 3.06
N LYS A 136 -15.47 10.19 1.97
CA LYS A 136 -14.37 10.64 1.12
C LYS A 136 -14.06 12.09 1.45
N VAL A 137 -12.83 12.35 1.86
CA VAL A 137 -12.32 13.65 2.30
C VAL A 137 -11.31 14.14 1.27
N VAL A 138 -11.42 15.40 0.85
CA VAL A 138 -10.39 16.07 0.07
C VAL A 138 -9.78 17.16 0.93
N LYS A 139 -8.48 17.03 1.26
CA LYS A 139 -7.71 18.04 1.99
C LYS A 139 -6.99 18.93 1.00
N VAL A 140 -7.49 20.16 0.88
CA VAL A 140 -6.94 21.22 0.02
C VAL A 140 -6.24 22.30 0.87
N ARG A 141 -5.49 23.19 0.23
CA ARG A 141 -4.89 24.38 0.88
C ARG A 141 -5.96 25.31 1.42
#